data_AF-A0A946YWS7-F1
#
_entry.id   AF-A0A946YWS7-F1
#
_cell.length_a   1.000
_cell.length_b   1.000
_cell.length_c   1.000
_cell.angle_alpha   90.00
_cell.angle_beta   90.00
_cell.angle_gamma   90.00
#
_symmetry.space_group_name_H-M   'P 1'
#
loop_
_entity.id
_entity.type
_entity.pdbx_description
1 polymer ?
#
loop_
_entity_poly.entity_id
_entity_poly.type
_entity_poly.pdbx_seq_one_letter_code
_entity_poly.pdbx_strand_id
1 'polypeptide(L)'
;MRKLFFRGIVAWLLWRALGPESKPRFSGIQERPLRVPGRTVFVGAHEFFVRELGPQDAPPIVLIHGWAYDGEATWAAVAPLLAARHRVVLVDQRNHGKSDRIRGSYDIEDVADELAGVLDA
;
A
#
# COMPACT_ATOMS: atom_id res chain seq x y z
N MET A 1 15.60 -19.49 34.30
CA MET A 1 15.31 -18.43 33.29
C MET A 1 16.56 -17.79 32.67
N ARG A 2 17.54 -17.24 33.42
CA ARG A 2 18.75 -16.58 32.85
C ARG A 2 19.57 -17.44 31.85
N LYS A 3 19.67 -18.76 32.07
CA LYS A 3 20.45 -19.67 31.20
C LYS A 3 19.81 -19.92 29.82
N LEU A 4 18.48 -19.85 29.71
CA LEU A 4 17.77 -20.06 28.44
C LEU A 4 17.85 -18.78 27.57
N PHE A 5 17.77 -17.61 28.21
CA PHE A 5 17.92 -16.31 27.55
C PHE A 5 19.33 -16.10 26.97
N PHE A 6 20.36 -16.47 27.74
CA PHE A 6 21.76 -16.36 27.31
C PHE A 6 22.09 -17.31 26.13
N ARG A 7 21.54 -18.53 26.15
CA ARG A 7 21.67 -19.48 25.04
C ARG A 7 20.99 -18.99 23.76
N GLY A 8 19.84 -18.32 23.88
CA GLY A 8 19.16 -17.70 22.74
C GLY A 8 19.96 -16.57 22.10
N ILE A 9 20.56 -15.69 22.91
CA ILE A 9 21.41 -14.60 22.41
C ILE A 9 22.67 -15.14 21.75
N VAL A 10 23.35 -16.11 22.37
CA VAL A 10 24.55 -16.73 21.79
C VAL A 10 24.22 -17.45 20.48
N ALA A 11 23.14 -18.22 20.44
CA ALA A 11 22.69 -18.88 19.21
C ALA A 11 22.30 -17.87 18.10
N TRP A 12 21.64 -16.77 18.47
CA TRP A 12 21.30 -15.69 17.53
C TRP A 12 22.56 -14.98 17.00
N LEU A 13 23.52 -14.64 17.87
CA LEU A 13 24.79 -14.03 17.48
C LEU A 13 25.62 -14.96 16.60
N LEU A 14 25.69 -16.25 16.93
CA LEU A 14 26.36 -17.26 16.10
C LEU A 14 25.68 -17.41 14.74
N TRP A 15 24.35 -17.44 14.69
CA TRP A 15 23.62 -17.46 13.41
C TRP A 15 23.79 -16.16 12.61
N ARG A 16 23.91 -14.99 13.26
CA ARG A 16 24.21 -13.74 12.54
C ARG A 16 25.62 -13.69 11.98
N ALA A 17 26.59 -14.26 12.70
CA ALA A 17 28.00 -14.22 12.31
C ALA A 17 28.36 -15.32 11.30
N LEU A 18 27.76 -16.50 11.41
CA LEU A 18 28.14 -17.71 10.68
C LEU A 18 26.97 -18.35 9.92
N GLY A 19 25.76 -17.82 10.06
CA GLY A 19 24.60 -18.29 9.31
C GLY A 19 24.69 -17.92 7.83
N PRO A 20 23.93 -18.61 6.98
CA PRO A 20 23.94 -18.35 5.55
C PRO A 20 23.53 -16.91 5.26
N GLU A 21 24.33 -16.23 4.43
CA GLU A 21 23.95 -14.94 3.87
C GLU A 21 22.67 -15.14 3.05
N SER A 22 21.59 -14.49 3.46
CA SER A 22 20.35 -14.48 2.70
C SER A 22 20.55 -13.58 1.48
N LYS A 23 21.06 -14.16 0.39
CA LYS A 23 21.09 -13.47 -0.90
C LYS A 23 19.65 -13.39 -1.42
N PRO A 24 19.10 -12.19 -1.68
CA PRO A 24 17.80 -12.08 -2.31
C PRO A 24 17.81 -12.93 -3.58
N ARG A 25 16.75 -13.73 -3.79
CA ARG A 25 16.60 -14.50 -5.04
C ARG A 25 16.38 -13.59 -6.26
N PHE A 26 16.11 -12.31 -6.03
CA PHE A 26 15.87 -11.32 -7.05
C PHE A 26 17.13 -10.48 -7.25
N SER A 27 17.53 -10.31 -8.51
CA SER A 27 18.52 -9.32 -8.94
C SER A 27 17.81 -8.17 -9.65
N GLY A 28 18.35 -6.95 -9.52
CA GLY A 28 17.83 -5.75 -10.21
C GLY A 28 17.03 -4.79 -9.32
N ILE A 29 16.68 -3.63 -9.89
CA ILE A 29 15.86 -2.61 -9.24
C ILE A 29 14.40 -2.99 -9.44
N GLN A 30 13.61 -3.00 -8.35
CA GLN A 30 12.16 -3.09 -8.49
C GLN A 30 11.64 -1.76 -9.04
N GLU A 31 11.23 -1.78 -10.31
CA GLU A 31 10.66 -0.60 -10.95
C GLU A 31 9.18 -0.44 -10.56
N ARG A 32 8.81 0.77 -10.14
CA ARG A 32 7.42 1.22 -10.07
C ARG A 32 7.13 2.01 -11.34
N PRO A 33 6.45 1.40 -12.33
CA PRO A 33 6.26 2.03 -13.64
C PRO A 33 5.35 3.26 -13.57
N LEU A 34 4.47 3.32 -12.58
CA LEU A 34 3.66 4.50 -12.30
C LEU A 34 4.26 5.26 -11.11
N ARG A 35 4.62 6.54 -11.28
CA ARG A 35 5.14 7.42 -10.21
C ARG A 35 4.28 8.66 -10.06
N VAL A 36 3.01 8.44 -9.75
CA VAL A 36 2.04 9.53 -9.62
C VAL A 36 2.17 10.14 -8.22
N PRO A 37 2.40 11.45 -8.10
CA PRO A 37 2.32 12.14 -6.82
C PRO A 37 0.94 11.89 -6.18
N GLY A 38 0.92 11.65 -4.89
CA GLY A 38 -0.34 11.47 -4.17
C GLY A 38 -0.44 12.42 -3.00
N ARG A 39 -1.66 12.52 -2.48
CA ARG A 39 -2.02 13.28 -1.30
C ARG A 39 -2.63 12.36 -0.27
N THR A 40 -2.59 12.83 0.96
CA THR A 40 -3.29 12.22 2.07
C THR A 40 -4.68 12.85 2.23
N VAL A 41 -5.66 12.03 2.56
CA VAL A 41 -6.98 12.46 3.05
C VAL A 41 -7.29 11.78 4.37
N PHE A 42 -8.12 12.43 5.19
CA PHE A 42 -8.57 11.85 6.46
C PHE A 42 -10.03 11.44 6.34
N VAL A 43 -10.32 10.19 6.72
CA VAL A 43 -11.69 9.72 6.94
C VAL A 43 -11.82 9.41 8.43
N GLY A 44 -12.56 10.26 9.13
CA GLY A 44 -12.55 10.27 10.60
C GLY A 44 -11.13 10.51 11.13
N ALA A 45 -10.60 9.54 11.88
CA ALA A 45 -9.27 9.61 12.47
C ALA A 45 -8.18 8.86 11.66
N HIS A 46 -8.53 8.36 10.47
CA HIS A 46 -7.64 7.48 9.69
C HIS A 46 -7.16 8.14 8.41
N GLU A 47 -5.89 7.92 8.11
CA GLU A 47 -5.18 8.45 6.95
C GLU A 47 -5.30 7.52 5.73
N PHE A 48 -5.75 8.07 4.61
CA PHE A 48 -5.81 7.38 3.32
C PHE A 48 -5.00 8.11 2.26
N PHE A 49 -4.21 7.35 1.51
CA PHE A 49 -3.38 7.89 0.44
C PHE A 49 -4.08 7.75 -0.90
N VAL A 50 -4.19 8.88 -1.59
CA VAL A 50 -4.90 9.02 -2.87
C VAL A 50 -3.95 9.55 -3.93
N ARG A 51 -4.00 8.98 -5.12
CA ARG A 51 -3.31 9.49 -6.31
C ARG A 51 -4.34 9.79 -7.39
N GLU A 52 -4.10 10.84 -8.15
CA GLU A 52 -5.01 11.27 -9.21
C GLU A 52 -4.27 11.46 -10.53
N LEU A 53 -4.91 11.07 -11.63
CA LEU A 53 -4.41 11.24 -12.99
C LEU A 53 -5.51 11.80 -13.90
N GLY A 54 -5.09 12.43 -15.00
CA GLY A 54 -6.01 12.94 -16.01
C GLY A 54 -6.58 14.32 -15.68
N PRO A 55 -7.41 14.91 -16.56
CA PRO A 55 -7.97 16.24 -16.37
C PRO A 55 -8.94 16.29 -15.20
N GLN A 56 -8.86 17.33 -14.37
CA GLN A 56 -9.68 17.46 -13.16
C GLN A 56 -11.20 17.53 -13.43
N ASP A 57 -11.58 18.09 -14.59
CA ASP A 57 -12.98 18.28 -15.00
C ASP A 57 -13.52 17.11 -15.85
N ALA A 58 -12.72 16.07 -16.09
CA ALA A 58 -13.17 14.88 -16.83
C ALA A 58 -14.03 13.97 -15.92
N PRO A 59 -14.92 13.13 -16.51
CA PRO A 59 -15.71 12.18 -15.73
C PRO A 59 -14.82 11.30 -14.84
N PRO A 60 -15.14 11.13 -13.54
CA PRO A 60 -14.28 10.42 -12.61
C PRO A 60 -14.41 8.90 -12.73
N ILE A 61 -13.29 8.20 -12.53
CA ILE A 61 -13.22 6.75 -12.32
C ILE A 61 -12.39 6.49 -11.08
N VAL A 62 -12.94 5.70 -10.14
CA VAL A 62 -12.24 5.25 -8.94
C VAL A 62 -11.77 3.81 -9.17
N LEU A 63 -10.48 3.57 -8.96
CA LEU A 63 -9.88 2.25 -9.13
C LEU A 63 -9.55 1.64 -7.76
N ILE A 64 -10.28 0.58 -7.42
CA ILE A 64 -10.18 -0.15 -6.15
C ILE A 64 -9.25 -1.35 -6.34
N HIS A 65 -8.13 -1.40 -5.62
CA HIS A 65 -7.19 -2.51 -5.73
C HIS A 65 -7.62 -3.75 -4.92
N GLY A 66 -7.02 -4.91 -5.21
CA GLY A 66 -7.25 -6.15 -4.45
C GLY A 66 -6.33 -6.33 -3.24
N TRP A 67 -6.41 -7.49 -2.61
CA TRP A 67 -5.54 -7.88 -1.49
C TRP A 67 -4.06 -7.91 -1.88
N ALA A 68 -3.19 -7.54 -0.94
CA ALA A 68 -1.72 -7.62 -1.03
C ALA A 68 -1.03 -6.65 -2.01
N TYR A 69 -1.78 -5.75 -2.65
CA TYR A 69 -1.22 -4.69 -3.51
C TYR A 69 -1.69 -3.30 -3.05
N ASP A 70 -1.11 -2.26 -3.65
CA ASP A 70 -1.55 -0.87 -3.51
C ASP A 70 -2.17 -0.39 -4.84
N GLY A 71 -2.82 0.79 -4.83
CA GLY A 71 -3.53 1.28 -6.02
C GLY A 71 -2.61 1.44 -7.22
N GLU A 72 -1.41 1.97 -7.00
CA GLU A 72 -0.40 2.21 -8.03
C GLU A 72 0.10 0.90 -8.67
N ALA A 73 0.43 -0.10 -7.85
CA ALA A 73 0.96 -1.38 -8.32
C ALA A 73 -0.09 -2.19 -9.07
N THR A 74 -1.34 -2.21 -8.61
CA THR A 74 -2.42 -2.96 -9.28
C THR A 74 -2.76 -2.35 -10.63
N TRP A 75 -2.80 -1.02 -10.73
CA TRP A 75 -3.38 -0.33 -11.88
C TRP A 75 -2.35 0.34 -12.80
N ALA A 76 -1.05 0.11 -12.60
CA ALA A 76 0.00 0.82 -13.32
C ALA A 76 -0.15 0.79 -14.86
N ALA A 77 -0.63 -0.32 -15.43
CA ALA A 77 -0.83 -0.46 -16.87
C ALA A 77 -2.15 0.15 -17.38
N VAL A 78 -3.15 0.27 -16.51
CA VAL A 78 -4.53 0.65 -16.88
C VAL A 78 -4.81 2.12 -16.59
N ALA A 79 -4.34 2.64 -15.46
CA ALA A 79 -4.59 4.01 -15.01
C ALA A 79 -4.17 5.06 -16.06
N PRO A 80 -3.00 4.98 -16.73
CA PRO A 80 -2.63 5.94 -17.77
C PRO A 80 -3.56 5.90 -19.00
N LEU A 81 -4.09 4.73 -19.35
CA LEU A 81 -4.99 4.56 -20.49
C LEU A 81 -6.35 5.21 -20.22
N LEU A 82 -6.87 5.03 -19.00
CA LEU A 82 -8.12 5.65 -18.56
C LEU A 82 -7.98 7.17 -18.39
N ALA A 83 -6.83 7.60 -17.85
CA ALA A 83 -6.52 9.01 -17.59
C ALA A 83 -6.45 9.88 -18.86
N ALA A 84 -6.34 9.26 -20.05
CA ALA A 84 -6.44 9.97 -21.32
C ALA A 84 -7.83 10.64 -21.54
N ARG A 85 -8.87 10.17 -20.85
CA ARG A 85 -10.26 10.64 -21.03
C ARG A 85 -11.04 10.85 -19.73
N HIS A 86 -10.50 10.40 -18.60
CA HIS A 86 -11.17 10.41 -17.31
C HIS A 86 -10.27 10.99 -16.24
N ARG A 87 -10.86 11.51 -15.17
CA ARG A 87 -10.15 11.75 -13.92
C ARG A 87 -10.05 10.42 -13.17
N VAL A 88 -8.85 9.86 -13.09
CA VAL A 88 -8.63 8.55 -12.46
C VAL A 88 -8.16 8.78 -11.03
N VAL A 89 -8.89 8.21 -10.06
CA VAL A 89 -8.57 8.25 -8.64
C VAL A 89 -8.13 6.85 -8.19
N LEU A 90 -6.91 6.75 -7.69
CA LEU A 90 -6.33 5.54 -7.12
C LEU A 90 -6.28 5.71 -5.60
N VAL A 91 -6.96 4.84 -4.88
CA VAL A 91 -6.98 4.85 -3.41
C VAL A 91 -6.19 3.65 -2.90
N ASP A 92 -5.22 3.89 -2.03
CA ASP A 92 -4.64 2.82 -1.22
C ASP A 92 -5.66 2.50 -0.13
N GLN A 93 -6.28 1.32 -0.17
CA GLN A 93 -7.25 0.89 0.83
C GLN A 93 -6.58 0.74 2.19
N ARG A 94 -7.39 0.72 3.25
CA ARG A 94 -6.91 0.48 4.61
C ARG A 94 -5.95 -0.72 4.65
N ASN A 95 -4.92 -0.62 5.48
CA ASN A 95 -3.88 -1.63 5.64
C ASN A 95 -2.97 -1.87 4.42
N HIS A 96 -3.12 -1.10 3.33
CA HIS A 96 -2.35 -1.25 2.10
C HIS A 96 -1.63 0.05 1.73
N GLY A 97 -0.60 -0.10 0.88
CA GLY A 97 0.16 1.03 0.34
C GLY A 97 0.67 1.98 1.43
N LYS A 98 0.34 3.27 1.25
CA LYS A 98 0.69 4.35 2.17
C LYS A 98 -0.44 4.74 3.12
N SER A 99 -1.59 4.08 3.05
CA SER A 99 -2.71 4.32 3.98
C SER A 99 -2.47 3.66 5.33
N ASP A 100 -3.24 4.10 6.32
CA ASP A 100 -3.10 3.69 7.70
C ASP A 100 -3.20 2.18 7.92
N ARG A 101 -2.50 1.72 8.95
CA ARG A 101 -2.59 0.36 9.48
C ARG A 101 -3.65 0.30 10.59
N ILE A 102 -4.91 0.20 10.19
CA ILE A 102 -6.05 0.17 11.10
C ILE A 102 -6.19 -1.21 11.74
N ARG A 103 -6.16 -1.24 13.07
CA ARG A 103 -6.42 -2.44 13.88
C ARG A 103 -7.90 -2.53 14.20
N GLY A 104 -8.49 -3.72 14.10
CA GLY A 104 -9.89 -3.93 14.42
C GLY A 104 -10.56 -4.90 13.45
N SER A 105 -11.88 -4.75 13.26
CA SER A 105 -12.64 -5.43 12.22
C SER A 105 -12.07 -5.11 10.84
N TYR A 106 -12.23 -6.06 9.93
CA TYR A 106 -11.96 -5.87 8.51
C TYR A 106 -13.17 -6.45 7.76
N ASP A 107 -14.28 -5.74 7.86
CA ASP A 107 -15.50 -6.08 7.15
C ASP A 107 -15.55 -5.31 5.82
N ILE A 108 -16.26 -5.85 4.83
CA ILE A 108 -16.33 -5.22 3.50
C ILE A 108 -17.04 -3.88 3.58
N GLU A 109 -17.99 -3.77 4.50
CA GLU A 109 -18.76 -2.58 4.83
C GLU A 109 -17.84 -1.47 5.34
N ASP A 110 -16.91 -1.77 6.26
CA ASP A 110 -15.91 -0.80 6.74
C ASP A 110 -15.10 -0.24 5.57
N VAL A 111 -14.66 -1.12 4.67
CA VAL A 111 -13.85 -0.76 3.51
C VAL A 111 -14.62 0.11 2.52
N ALA A 112 -15.91 -0.20 2.31
CA ALA A 112 -16.79 0.56 1.44
C ALA A 112 -17.08 1.97 1.99
N ASP A 113 -17.38 2.06 3.30
CA ASP A 113 -17.64 3.33 3.98
C ASP A 113 -16.40 4.23 4.00
N GLU A 114 -15.22 3.64 4.25
CA GLU A 114 -13.95 4.37 4.18
C GLU A 114 -13.67 4.89 2.76
N LEU A 115 -13.91 4.07 1.74
CA LEU A 115 -13.76 4.52 0.36
C LEU A 115 -14.74 5.65 0.02
N ALA A 116 -16.00 5.56 0.45
CA ALA A 116 -16.97 6.64 0.28
C ALA A 116 -16.48 7.93 0.96
N GLY A 117 -16.00 7.83 2.20
CA GLY A 117 -15.44 8.97 2.93
C GLY A 117 -14.21 9.59 2.27
N VAL A 118 -13.37 8.79 1.61
CA VAL A 118 -12.25 9.29 0.80
C VAL A 118 -12.74 10.15 -0.37
N LEU A 119 -13.86 9.78 -0.99
CA LEU A 119 -14.42 10.49 -2.14
C LEU A 119 -15.16 11.78 -1.75
N ASP A 120 -15.62 11.87 -0.51
CA ASP A 120 -16.28 13.07 0.05
C ASP A 120 -15.28 14.14 0.56
N ALA A 121 -13.98 13.83 0.63
CA ALA A 121 -12.92 14.68 1.20
C ALA A 121 -12.11 15.51 0.18
#